data_AF-A0A2M7PCG9-F1
#
_entry.id   AF-A0A2M7PCG9-F1
#
_cell.length_a   1.000
_cell.length_b   1.000
_cell.length_c   1.000
_cell.angle_alpha   90.00
_cell.angle_beta   90.00
_cell.angle_gamma   90.00
#
_symmetry.space_group_name_H-M   'P 1'
#
loop_
_entity.id
_entity.type
_entity.pdbx_description
1 polymer ?
#
loop_
_entity_poly.entity_id
_entity_poly.type
_entity_poly.pdbx_seq_one_letter_code
_entity_poly.pdbx_strand_id
1 'polypeptide(L)' 'MKLLLHTCCGPCTAYPLTLLRDEGVTVHGFFFNPNIH' A
#
# COMPACT_ATOMS: atom_id res chain seq x y z
N MET A 1 14.72 2.71 2.16
CA MET A 1 14.38 2.21 0.80
C MET A 1 13.04 2.82 0.39
N LYS A 2 12.85 3.19 -0.90
CA LYS A 2 11.56 3.70 -1.40
C LYS A 2 10.81 2.57 -2.11
N LEU A 3 9.59 2.27 -1.66
CA LEU A 3 8.74 1.20 -2.17
C LEU A 3 7.48 1.81 -2.82
N LEU A 4 7.14 1.35 -4.02
CA LEU A 4 5.83 1.60 -4.63
C LEU A 4 4.91 0.41 -4.33
N LEU A 5 3.83 0.66 -3.60
CA LEU A 5 2.86 -0.35 -3.16
C LEU A 5 1.57 -0.21 -3.98
N HIS A 6 1.25 -1.23 -4.79
CA HIS A 6 -0.05 -1.31 -5.43
C HIS A 6 -1.14 -1.62 -4.39
N THR A 7 -2.25 -0.89 -4.45
CA THR A 7 -3.37 -1.03 -3.51
C THR A 7 -4.69 -1.13 -4.26
N CYS A 8 -5.42 -2.23 -4.06
CA CYS A 8 -6.75 -2.42 -4.64
C CYS A 8 -7.89 -1.98 -3.70
N CYS A 9 -7.62 -1.87 -2.39
CA CYS A 9 -8.61 -1.47 -1.39
C CYS A 9 -7.96 -0.93 -0.10
N GLY A 10 -8.69 -0.12 0.66
CA GLY A 10 -8.22 0.41 1.97
C GLY A 10 -7.81 -0.71 2.95
N PRO A 11 -8.68 -1.70 3.22
CA PRO A 11 -8.34 -2.84 4.07
C PRO A 11 -7.10 -3.64 3.62
N CYS A 12 -6.96 -3.83 2.30
CA CYS A 12 -5.83 -4.52 1.66
C CYS A 12 -4.50 -3.79 1.90
N THR A 13 -4.55 -2.48 2.17
CA THR A 13 -3.38 -1.63 2.40
C THR A 13 -3.02 -1.51 3.88
N ALA A 14 -4.01 -1.59 4.78
CA ALA A 14 -3.85 -1.25 6.19
C ALA A 14 -2.77 -2.07 6.90
N TYR A 15 -2.82 -3.39 6.79
CA TYR A 15 -1.83 -4.27 7.41
C TYR A 15 -0.41 -4.12 6.81
N PRO A 16 -0.20 -4.26 5.48
CA PRO A 16 1.15 -4.17 4.91
C PRO A 16 1.76 -2.78 5.08
N LEU A 17 0.97 -1.70 5.01
CA LEU A 17 1.48 -0.34 5.21
C LEU A 17 2.03 -0.12 6.62
N THR A 18 1.38 -0.66 7.65
CA THR A 18 1.87 -0.58 9.04
C THR A 18 3.20 -1.33 9.18
N LEU A 19 3.25 -2.59 8.74
CA LEU A 19 4.46 -3.42 8.83
C LEU A 19 5.66 -2.76 8.11
N LEU A 20 5.45 -2.28 6.89
CA LEU A 20 6.49 -1.62 6.10
C LEU A 20 6.98 -0.32 6.74
N ARG A 21 6.08 0.43 7.40
CA ARG A 21 6.47 1.65 8.13
C ARG A 21 7.28 1.33 9.39
N ASP A 22 6.92 0.27 10.11
CA ASP A 22 7.66 -0.20 11.29
C ASP A 22 9.09 -0.66 10.92
N GLU A 23 9.27 -1.19 9.71
CA GLU A 23 10.58 -1.53 9.13
C GLU A 23 11.35 -0.29 8.60
N GLY A 24 10.81 0.91 8.71
CA GLY A 24 11.43 2.15 8.22
C GLY A 24 11.40 2.32 6.70
N VAL A 25 10.51 1.61 6.00
CA VAL A 25 10.33 1.74 4.55
C VAL A 25 9.52 2.99 4.22
N THR A 26 10.02 3.78 3.27
CA THR A 26 9.25 4.89 2.70
C THR A 26 8.32 4.34 1.62
N VAL A 27 7.02 4.29 1.91
CA VAL A 27 6.00 3.72 1.02
C VAL A 27 5.26 4.80 0.25
N HIS A 28 5.14 4.61 -1.07
CA HIS A 28 4.24 5.36 -1.94
C HIS A 28 3.13 4.42 -2.43
N GLY A 29 1.87 4.82 -2.27
CA GLY A 29 0.72 4.01 -2.71
C GLY A 29 0.35 4.29 -4.17
N PHE A 30 0.08 3.24 -4.93
CA PHE A 30 -0.58 3.29 -6.24
C PHE A 30 -1.93 2.59 -6.15
N PHE A 31 -3.00 3.39 -6.07
CA PHE A 31 -4.35 2.86 -5.98
C PHE A 31 -4.90 2.52 -7.37
N PHE A 32 -5.24 1.25 -7.59
CA PHE A 32 -5.91 0.80 -8.81
C PHE A 32 -6.74 -0.45 -8.54
N ASN A 33 -8.06 -0.35 -8.71
CA ASN A 33 -8.97 -1.48 -8.59
C ASN A 33 -9.84 -1.56 -9.85
N PRO A 34 -9.67 -2.59 -10.70
CA PRO A 34 -10.45 -2.72 -11.93
C PRO A 34 -11.92 -3.09 -11.70
N ASN A 35 -12.33 -3.36 -10.44
CA ASN A 35 -13.69 -3.73 -10.07
C ASN A 35 -14.52 -2.55 -9.51
N ILE A 36 -13.93 -1.35 -9.41
CA ILE A 36 -14.65 -0.12 -9.05
C ILE A 36 -14.92 0.63 -10.36
N HIS A 37 -16.19 0.73 -10.75
CA HIS A 37 -16.66 1.40 -11.96
C HIS A 37 -17.17 2.81 -11.67
#